data_AF-A0A382JUW3-F1
#
_entry.id   AF-A0A382JUW3-F1
#
_cell.length_a   1.000
_cell.length_b   1.000
_cell.length_c   1.000
_cell.angle_alpha   90.00
_cell.angle_beta   90.00
_cell.angle_gamma   90.00
#
_symmetry.space_group_name_H-M   'P 1'
#
loop_
_entity.id
_entity.type
_entity.pdbx_description
1 polymer ?
#
loop_
_entity_poly.entity_id
_entity_poly.type
_entity_poly.pdbx_seq_one_letter_code
_entity_poly.pdbx_strand_id
1 'polypeptide(L)'
;RQVAVRDLAEQVDLMIVIGGYNSSNTKKLVQVCDEKNIEAHHIESFSQLEKNWFYEKKHVGITAGTSTPEHVINEAHEAILKIADEIDLEPVVH
;
A
#
# COMPACT_ATOMS: atom_id res chain seq x y z
N ARG A 1 -9.92 9.08 3.35
CA ARG A 1 -10.38 8.41 4.60
C ARG A 1 -9.56 7.14 4.72
N GLN A 2 -8.60 7.10 5.64
CA GLN A 2 -7.75 5.92 5.86
C GLN A 2 -8.66 4.76 6.29
N VAL A 3 -8.89 3.80 5.39
CA VAL A 3 -9.87 2.75 5.64
C VAL A 3 -9.21 1.64 6.46
N ALA A 4 -9.88 1.26 7.54
CA ALA A 4 -9.44 0.22 8.44
C ALA A 4 -9.15 -1.07 7.66
N VAL A 5 -7.87 -1.45 7.67
CA VAL A 5 -7.23 -2.64 7.08
C VAL A 5 -8.01 -3.94 7.29
N ARG A 6 -8.88 -3.98 8.31
CA ARG A 6 -9.59 -5.19 8.72
C ARG A 6 -10.87 -5.47 7.93
N ASP A 7 -11.56 -4.46 7.42
CA ASP A 7 -12.79 -4.63 6.63
C ASP A 7 -12.52 -4.62 5.11
N LEU A 8 -11.38 -4.06 4.67
CA LEU A 8 -10.98 -4.05 3.26
C LEU A 8 -10.20 -5.30 2.84
N ALA A 9 -9.71 -6.11 3.77
CA ALA A 9 -8.86 -7.27 3.45
C ALA A 9 -9.53 -8.31 2.53
N GLU A 10 -10.86 -8.36 2.45
CA GLU A 10 -11.57 -9.24 1.50
C GLU A 10 -11.78 -8.64 0.10
N GLN A 11 -11.47 -7.35 -0.07
CA GLN A 11 -11.65 -6.61 -1.32
C GLN A 11 -10.37 -5.91 -1.78
N VAL A 12 -9.22 -6.14 -1.13
CA VAL A 12 -7.95 -5.49 -1.47
C VAL A 12 -7.07 -6.44 -2.25
N ASP A 13 -6.64 -5.99 -3.43
CA ASP A 13 -5.72 -6.73 -4.29
C ASP A 13 -4.25 -6.51 -3.90
N LEU A 14 -3.97 -5.41 -3.19
CA LEU A 14 -2.63 -5.00 -2.75
C LEU A 14 -2.66 -4.16 -1.46
N MET A 15 -1.81 -4.50 -0.48
CA MET A 15 -1.62 -3.72 0.74
C MET A 15 -0.24 -3.04 0.76
N ILE A 16 -0.20 -1.73 1.01
CA ILE A 16 1.05 -0.99 1.24
C ILE A 16 1.23 -0.78 2.74
N VAL A 17 2.30 -1.34 3.30
CA VAL A 17 2.64 -1.22 4.73
C VAL A 17 3.77 -0.22 4.90
N ILE A 18 3.48 0.91 5.55
CA ILE A 18 4.42 2.01 5.75
C ILE A 18 5.03 2.00 7.16
N GLY A 19 6.35 1.89 7.24
CA GLY A 19 7.09 2.10 8.49
C GLY A 19 8.42 1.36 8.50
N GLY A 20 9.16 1.46 9.62
CA GLY A 20 10.50 0.88 9.69
C GLY A 20 10.54 -0.65 9.55
N TYR A 21 11.54 -1.18 8.85
CA TYR A 21 11.78 -2.63 8.74
C TYR A 21 12.05 -3.33 10.07
N ASN A 22 12.53 -2.59 11.07
CA ASN A 22 12.79 -3.12 12.41
C ASN A 22 11.59 -3.07 13.35
N SER A 23 10.45 -2.51 12.93
CA SER A 23 9.26 -2.46 13.78
C SER A 23 8.56 -3.82 13.81
N SER A 24 8.36 -4.37 15.01
CA SER A 24 7.60 -5.61 15.18
C SER A 24 6.14 -5.44 14.71
N ASN A 25 5.62 -4.21 14.76
CA ASN A 25 4.24 -3.93 14.39
C ASN A 25 4.05 -3.94 12.86
N THR A 26 4.99 -3.38 12.09
CA THR A 26 4.94 -3.41 10.62
C THR A 26 5.12 -4.83 10.09
N LYS A 27 6.06 -5.61 10.66
CA LYS A 27 6.23 -7.03 10.33
C LYS A 27 4.94 -7.84 10.55
N LYS A 28 4.26 -7.59 11.66
CA LYS A 28 2.99 -8.28 11.97
C LYS A 28 1.88 -7.92 10.99
N LEU A 29 1.82 -6.68 10.50
CA LEU A 29 0.86 -6.25 9.48
C LEU A 29 1.11 -6.96 8.15
N VAL A 30 2.38 -7.04 7.71
CA VAL A 30 2.76 -7.77 6.49
C VAL A 30 2.41 -9.25 6.63
N GLN A 31 2.74 -9.87 7.76
CA GLN A 31 2.41 -11.27 8.02
C GLN A 31 0.90 -11.54 7.96
N VAL A 32 0.06 -10.65 8.49
CA VAL A 32 -1.40 -10.80 8.43
C VAL A 32 -1.92 -10.73 6.98
N CYS A 33 -1.27 -9.95 6.11
CA CYS A 33 -1.63 -9.90 4.69
C CYS A 33 -1.21 -11.20 3.97
N ASP A 34 0.01 -11.68 4.26
CA ASP A 34 0.53 -12.95 3.73
C ASP A 34 -0.34 -14.14 4.14
N GLU A 35 -0.77 -14.21 5.41
CA GLU A 35 -1.71 -15.22 5.93
C GLU A 35 -3.07 -15.20 5.22
N LYS A 36 -3.45 -14.06 4.62
CA LYS A 36 -4.69 -13.87 3.86
C LYS A 36 -4.49 -14.01 2.35
N ASN A 37 -3.30 -14.37 1.87
CA ASN A 37 -2.92 -14.37 0.45
C ASN A 37 -3.14 -13.00 -0.24
N ILE A 38 -2.98 -11.91 0.51
CA ILE A 38 -3.04 -10.55 -0.03
C ILE A 38 -1.61 -10.11 -0.29
N GLU A 39 -1.33 -9.65 -1.51
CA GLU A 39 -0.03 -9.08 -1.85
C GLU A 39 0.23 -7.86 -0.97
N ALA A 40 1.36 -7.84 -0.27
CA ALA A 40 1.71 -6.74 0.61
C ALA A 40 3.15 -6.27 0.41
N HIS A 41 3.32 -4.97 0.18
CA HIS A 41 4.64 -4.35 0.03
C HIS A 41 4.95 -3.49 1.24
N HIS A 42 6.12 -3.72 1.83
CA HIS A 42 6.62 -2.94 2.95
C HIS A 42 7.51 -1.81 2.41
N ILE A 43 7.18 -0.57 2.72
CA ILE A 43 7.99 0.61 2.39
C ILE A 43 8.30 1.46 3.63
N GLU A 44 9.44 2.13 3.63
CA GLU A 44 9.77 3.15 4.64
C GLU A 44 9.41 4.57 4.20
N SER A 45 9.32 4.80 2.88
CA SER A 45 9.02 6.10 2.28
C SER A 45 8.26 5.91 0.96
N PHE A 46 7.44 6.90 0.58
CA PHE A 46 6.72 6.93 -0.70
C PHE A 46 7.65 6.79 -1.92
N SER A 47 8.92 7.15 -1.79
CA SER A 47 9.90 7.02 -2.89
C SER A 47 10.23 5.57 -3.26
N GLN A 48 9.89 4.61 -2.39
CA GLN A 48 10.06 3.17 -2.65
C GLN A 48 8.86 2.58 -3.40
N LEU A 49 7.79 3.34 -3.62
CA LEU A 49 6.63 2.87 -4.38
C LEU A 49 7.02 2.63 -5.83
N GLU A 50 6.77 1.42 -6.31
CA GLU A 50 6.94 1.09 -7.72
C GLU A 50 5.59 1.00 -8.43
N LYS A 51 5.47 1.61 -9.61
CA LYS A 51 4.25 1.62 -10.43
C LYS A 51 3.79 0.20 -10.80
N ASN A 52 4.74 -0.71 -10.99
CA ASN A 52 4.47 -2.09 -11.37
C ASN A 52 3.59 -2.85 -10.37
N TRP A 53 3.61 -2.47 -9.09
CA TRP A 53 2.78 -3.06 -8.05
C TRP A 53 1.30 -2.75 -8.25
N PHE A 54 0.98 -1.67 -8.94
CA PHE A 54 -0.38 -1.14 -9.10
C PHE A 54 -1.06 -1.58 -10.40
N TYR A 55 -0.33 -2.17 -11.35
CA TYR A 55 -0.94 -2.68 -12.58
C TYR A 55 -1.94 -3.79 -12.28
N GLU A 56 -3.10 -3.73 -12.92
CA GLU A 56 -4.21 -4.68 -12.77
C GLU A 56 -4.80 -4.77 -11.35
N LYS A 57 -4.39 -3.88 -10.42
CA LYS A 57 -4.94 -3.78 -9.07
C LYS A 57 -6.04 -2.74 -9.03
N LYS A 58 -7.23 -3.11 -8.55
CA LYS A 58 -8.37 -2.18 -8.44
C LYS A 58 -8.48 -1.58 -7.05
N HIS A 59 -8.06 -2.34 -6.04
CA HIS A 59 -8.24 -1.98 -4.66
C HIS A 59 -6.91 -2.06 -3.93
N VAL A 60 -6.36 -0.90 -3.60
CA VAL A 60 -5.11 -0.79 -2.85
C VAL A 60 -5.39 -0.27 -1.44
N GLY A 61 -5.00 -1.06 -0.45
CA GLY A 61 -5.02 -0.66 0.94
C GLY A 61 -3.72 0.02 1.34
N ILE A 62 -3.78 1.00 2.24
CA ILE A 62 -2.61 1.61 2.86
C ILE A 62 -2.73 1.44 4.36
N THR A 63 -1.67 0.94 4.98
CA THR A 63 -1.54 0.82 6.43
C THR A 63 -0.19 1.34 6.88
N ALA A 64 -0.10 1.77 8.14
CA ALA A 64 1.15 2.21 8.70
C ALA A 64 1.33 1.68 10.13
N GLY A 65 2.58 1.53 10.54
CA GLY A 65 2.90 1.23 11.93
C GLY A 65 2.52 2.39 12.85
N THR A 66 2.28 2.10 14.13
CA THR A 66 1.92 3.10 15.16
C THR A 66 2.93 4.24 15.31
N SER A 67 4.19 3.99 14.92
CA SER A 67 5.30 4.95 14.98
C SER A 67 5.46 5.78 13.71
N THR A 68 4.65 5.54 12.67
CA THR A 68 4.76 6.23 11.39
C THR A 68 3.94 7.54 11.46
N PRO A 69 4.54 8.71 11.22
CA PRO A 69 3.83 9.98 11.24
C PRO A 69 2.73 10.06 10.17
N GLU A 70 1.65 10.77 10.47
CA GLU A 70 0.51 10.93 9.54
C GLU A 70 0.90 11.59 8.21
N HIS A 71 1.87 12.53 8.22
CA HIS A 71 2.34 13.16 6.99
C HIS A 71 2.93 12.16 6.00
N VAL A 72 3.68 11.15 6.48
CA VAL A 72 4.26 10.10 5.63
C VAL A 72 3.15 9.26 4.99
N ILE A 73 2.07 8.99 5.74
CA ILE A 73 0.91 8.26 5.23
C ILE A 73 0.21 9.08 4.15
N ASN A 74 0.05 10.39 4.36
CA ASN A 74 -0.57 11.29 3.40
C ASN A 74 0.28 11.42 2.12
N GLU A 75 1.60 11.57 2.23
CA GLU A 75 2.51 11.61 1.08
C GLU A 75 2.45 10.31 0.27
N ALA A 76 2.45 9.15 0.94
CA ALA A 76 2.30 7.87 0.25
C ALA A 76 0.93 7.74 -0.43
N HIS A 77 -0.14 8.21 0.21
CA HIS A 77 -1.47 8.22 -0.39
C HIS A 77 -1.54 9.12 -1.63
N GLU A 78 -0.97 10.33 -1.60
CA GLU A 78 -0.89 11.20 -2.77
C GLU A 78 -0.05 10.58 -3.90
N ALA A 79 1.09 9.97 -3.56
CA ALA A 79 1.92 9.27 -4.54
C ALA A 79 1.17 8.12 -5.21
N ILE A 80 0.41 7.33 -4.44
CA ILE A 80 -0.41 6.22 -4.98
C ILE A 80 -1.49 6.74 -5.92
N LEU A 81 -2.20 7.82 -5.55
CA LEU A 81 -3.20 8.43 -6.42
C LEU A 81 -2.61 8.93 -7.74
N LYS A 82 -1.42 9.54 -7.67
CA LYS A 82 -0.71 9.99 -8.86
C LYS A 82 -0.27 8.81 -9.75
N ILE A 83 0.23 7.74 -9.15
CA ILE A 83 0.59 6.51 -9.89
C ILE A 83 -0.65 5.91 -10.56
N ALA A 84 -1.79 5.84 -9.86
CA ALA A 84 -3.03 5.33 -10.42
C ALA A 84 -3.51 6.16 -11.62
N ASP A 85 -3.46 7.49 -11.51
CA ASP A 85 -3.80 8.40 -12.61
C ASP A 85 -2.84 8.21 -13.80
N GLU A 86 -1.54 8.07 -13.56
CA GLU A 86 -0.55 7.81 -14.61
C GLU A 86 -0.79 6.45 -15.31
N ILE A 87 -1.20 5.41 -14.58
CA ILE A 87 -1.53 4.08 -15.13
C ILE A 87 -2.82 4.14 -15.96
N ASP A 88 -3.85 4.85 -15.49
CA ASP A 88 -5.10 5.02 -16.24
C ASP A 88 -4.90 5.86 -17.52
N LEU A 89 -3.92 6.77 -17.52
CA LEU A 89 -3.55 7.61 -18.66
C LEU A 89 -2.64 6.92 -19.70
N GLU A 90 -1.96 5.83 -19.33
CA GLU A 90 -1.22 4.99 -20.28
C GLU A 90 -2.17 3.92 -20.83
N PRO A 91 -2.75 4.08 -22.04
CA PRO A 91 -3.52 3.00 -22.62
C PRO A 91 -2.53 1.87 -22.88
N VAL A 92 -2.75 0.73 -22.23
CA VAL A 92 -2.02 -0.50 -22.48
C VAL A 92 -2.13 -0.79 -23.99
N VAL A 93 -1.08 -0.46 -24.74
CA VAL A 93 -0.95 -0.84 -26.14
C VAL A 93 -0.61 -2.32 -26.10
N HIS A 94 -1.62 -3.16 -26.29
CA HIS A 94 -1.47 -4.59 -26.54
C HIS A 94 -0.55 -4.86 -27.74
#